data_AF-A0A8T5GTB7-F1
#
_entry.id   AF-A0A8T5GTB7-F1
#
_cell.length_a   1.000
_cell.length_b   1.000
_cell.length_c   1.000
_cell.angle_alpha   90.00
_cell.angle_beta   90.00
_cell.angle_gamma   90.00
#
_symmetry.space_group_name_H-M   'P 1'
#
loop_
_entity.id
_entity.type
_entity.pdbx_description
1 polymer ?
#
loop_
_entity_poly.entity_id
_entity_poly.type
_entity_poly.pdbx_seq_one_letter_code
_entity_poly.pdbx_strand_id
1 'polypeptide(L)'
;MSAPKVAVLFGFGINCDHETAAVFNLVGGASERVHVNHFISGQRSLEEFQILAVPGGFSFGDHLGSGRLMGNRMRFALREQLHAFVAAGKPIIGICNGFQVLVKTGLLPGPNAPLPDFVQRASLTLNDSGRYEDRWVTLEFDSKSPCIWTKGMTRMDCPVRHGEGKFVMPSTTDFDALDAGHQLTVRYVDPSTSVGDGITDEPLPFPLSPNGSMRNIAGVCDATGLVFGLMPHPEAVYAKWLHPDHTRNTAPGPESSDALGEWEGEGLQMFRNAVDYVKANL
;
A
#
# COMPACT_ATOMS: atom_id res chain seq x y z
N MET A 1 26.19 -6.26 -4.08
CA MET A 1 25.51 -5.17 -3.34
C MET A 1 24.88 -5.76 -2.09
N SER A 2 24.88 -5.04 -0.97
CA SER A 2 24.17 -5.47 0.25
C SER A 2 22.66 -5.45 0.03
N ALA A 3 21.93 -6.36 0.69
CA ALA A 3 20.47 -6.36 0.64
C ALA A 3 19.89 -5.08 1.26
N PRO A 4 18.94 -4.38 0.61
CA PRO A 4 18.24 -3.22 1.17
C PRO A 4 17.62 -3.51 2.52
N LYS A 5 17.89 -2.69 3.55
CA LYS A 5 17.26 -2.85 4.86
C LYS A 5 15.85 -2.29 4.85
N VAL A 6 14.89 -3.10 5.30
CA VAL A 6 13.47 -2.75 5.32
C VAL A 6 12.98 -2.69 6.76
N ALA A 7 12.53 -1.52 7.21
CA ALA A 7 11.81 -1.40 8.48
C ALA A 7 10.35 -1.80 8.27
N VAL A 8 9.94 -2.92 8.87
CA VAL A 8 8.53 -3.34 8.91
C VAL A 8 7.97 -2.93 10.27
N LEU A 9 7.10 -1.92 10.27
CA LEU A 9 6.53 -1.43 11.52
C LEU A 9 5.60 -2.46 12.13
N PHE A 10 5.68 -2.62 13.45
CA PHE A 10 4.63 -3.27 14.22
C PHE A 10 4.33 -2.51 15.51
N GLY A 11 3.26 -2.90 16.17
CA GLY A 11 2.77 -2.25 17.38
C GLY A 11 1.44 -2.84 17.81
N PHE A 12 0.78 -2.20 18.76
CA PHE A 12 -0.51 -2.66 19.25
C PHE A 12 -1.54 -2.76 18.11
N GLY A 13 -2.04 -3.97 17.86
CA GLY A 13 -3.12 -4.26 16.92
C GLY A 13 -2.71 -4.39 15.44
N ILE A 14 -1.46 -4.07 15.07
CA ILE A 14 -0.92 -4.46 13.75
C ILE A 14 -0.77 -5.98 13.74
N ASN A 15 -1.22 -6.64 12.67
CA ASN A 15 -1.25 -8.10 12.60
C ASN A 15 -0.79 -8.69 11.25
N CYS A 16 -0.43 -7.85 10.27
CA CYS A 16 0.06 -8.28 8.96
C CYS A 16 1.59 -8.13 8.80
N ASP A 17 2.30 -7.87 9.90
CA ASP A 17 3.72 -7.53 9.91
C ASP A 17 4.64 -8.72 9.68
N HIS A 18 4.21 -9.94 10.04
CA HIS A 18 4.96 -11.17 9.75
C HIS A 18 5.02 -11.45 8.25
N GLU A 19 3.87 -11.47 7.58
CA GLU A 19 3.81 -11.73 6.14
C GLU A 19 4.45 -10.59 5.35
N THR A 20 4.27 -9.33 5.76
CA THR A 20 4.95 -8.19 5.13
C THR A 20 6.47 -8.32 5.22
N ALA A 21 7.01 -8.74 6.37
CA ALA A 21 8.44 -8.99 6.51
C ALA A 21 8.91 -10.17 5.63
N ALA A 22 8.14 -11.26 5.60
CA ALA A 22 8.46 -12.42 4.79
C ALA A 22 8.58 -12.08 3.30
N VAL A 23 7.63 -11.33 2.73
CA VAL A 23 7.65 -10.99 1.30
C VAL A 23 8.85 -10.13 0.90
N PHE A 24 9.28 -9.20 1.77
CA PHE A 24 10.51 -8.44 1.50
C PHE A 24 11.76 -9.33 1.51
N ASN A 25 11.84 -10.31 2.41
CA ASN A 25 12.96 -11.26 2.40
C ASN A 25 12.96 -12.14 1.14
N LEU A 26 11.79 -12.56 0.67
CA LEU A 26 11.66 -13.37 -0.56
C LEU A 26 12.18 -12.66 -1.80
N VAL A 27 12.05 -11.33 -1.88
CA VAL A 27 12.50 -10.52 -3.03
C VAL A 27 13.89 -9.90 -2.84
N GLY A 28 14.64 -10.36 -1.83
CA GLY A 28 16.04 -9.95 -1.62
C GLY A 28 16.24 -8.66 -0.84
N GLY A 29 15.23 -8.22 -0.09
CA GLY A 29 15.37 -7.26 1.00
C GLY A 29 15.83 -7.93 2.29
N ALA A 30 16.38 -7.15 3.22
CA ALA A 30 16.68 -7.56 4.59
C ALA A 30 15.67 -6.90 5.52
N SER A 31 14.54 -7.58 5.76
CA SER A 31 13.47 -7.04 6.59
C SER A 31 13.80 -7.15 8.07
N GLU A 32 13.54 -6.08 8.82
CA GLU A 32 13.54 -6.10 10.26
C GLU A 32 12.21 -5.56 10.76
N ARG A 33 11.55 -6.33 11.62
CA ARG A 33 10.37 -5.84 12.32
C ARG A 33 10.78 -4.94 13.47
N VAL A 34 10.28 -3.71 13.46
CA VAL A 34 10.61 -2.72 14.51
C VAL A 34 9.33 -2.18 15.13
N HIS A 35 9.21 -2.29 16.45
CA HIS A 35 8.07 -1.75 17.16
C HIS A 35 8.12 -0.22 17.09
N VAL A 36 7.01 0.44 16.76
CA VAL A 36 6.95 1.91 16.54
C VAL A 36 7.56 2.73 17.70
N ASN A 37 7.41 2.25 18.94
CA ASN A 37 7.96 2.90 20.13
C ASN A 37 9.50 2.98 20.13
N HIS A 38 10.22 2.09 19.44
CA HIS A 38 11.68 2.17 19.35
C HIS A 38 12.12 3.41 18.55
N PHE A 39 11.40 3.77 17.48
CA PHE A 39 11.64 5.02 16.76
C PHE A 39 11.22 6.25 17.57
N ILE A 40 10.07 6.16 18.26
CA ILE A 40 9.55 7.28 19.07
C ILE A 40 10.46 7.60 20.27
N SER A 41 11.06 6.57 20.87
CA SER A 41 11.97 6.73 22.01
C SER A 41 13.42 7.02 21.61
N GLY A 42 13.74 7.04 20.31
CA GLY A 42 15.10 7.22 19.81
C GLY A 42 16.02 6.01 20.02
N GLN A 43 15.48 4.84 20.38
CA GLN A 43 16.25 3.60 20.47
C GLN A 43 16.67 3.07 19.09
N ARG A 44 15.92 3.45 18.05
CA ARG A 44 16.18 3.17 16.64
C ARG A 44 15.93 4.43 15.82
N SER A 45 16.58 4.53 14.66
CA SER A 45 16.43 5.63 13.70
C SER A 45 15.96 5.10 12.35
N LEU A 46 15.02 5.80 11.71
CA LEU A 46 14.62 5.47 10.33
C LEU A 46 15.78 5.59 9.33
N GLU A 47 16.85 6.32 9.66
CA GLU A 47 18.04 6.44 8.82
C GLU A 47 18.75 5.09 8.60
N GLU A 48 18.62 4.15 9.54
CA GLU A 48 19.19 2.81 9.47
C GLU A 48 18.64 1.96 8.31
N PHE A 49 17.49 2.36 7.74
CA PHE A 49 16.72 1.60 6.76
C PHE A 49 16.63 2.34 5.43
N GLN A 50 16.42 1.60 4.34
CA GLN A 50 16.18 2.14 3.00
C GLN A 50 14.71 2.06 2.59
N ILE A 51 13.91 1.18 3.19
CA ILE A 51 12.48 1.04 2.91
C ILE A 51 11.71 1.04 4.22
N LEU A 52 10.56 1.73 4.25
CA LEU A 52 9.62 1.69 5.38
C LEU A 52 8.31 1.06 4.94
N ALA A 53 7.90 -0.01 5.61
CA ALA A 53 6.61 -0.65 5.42
C ALA A 53 5.73 -0.45 6.66
N VAL A 54 4.52 0.05 6.45
CA VAL A 54 3.46 0.15 7.46
C VAL A 54 2.42 -0.94 7.13
N PRO A 55 2.41 -2.08 7.85
CA PRO A 55 1.54 -3.21 7.53
C PRO A 55 0.07 -2.98 7.89
N GLY A 56 -0.78 -3.92 7.45
CA GLY A 56 -2.17 -3.97 7.83
C GLY A 56 -2.45 -4.46 9.26
N GLY A 57 -3.71 -4.36 9.66
CA GLY A 57 -4.24 -4.78 10.95
C GLY A 57 -5.27 -3.80 11.50
N PHE A 58 -5.29 -3.65 12.83
CA PHE A 58 -6.20 -2.76 13.55
C PHE A 58 -5.38 -1.95 14.55
N SER A 59 -4.53 -1.03 14.08
CA SER A 59 -3.63 -0.31 15.01
C SER A 59 -4.42 0.39 16.12
N PHE A 60 -4.08 0.05 17.37
CA PHE A 60 -4.82 0.46 18.58
C PHE A 60 -6.32 0.08 18.60
N GLY A 61 -6.68 -1.01 17.92
CA GLY A 61 -8.06 -1.52 17.83
C GLY A 61 -9.00 -0.61 17.03
N ASP A 62 -8.45 0.36 16.28
CA ASP A 62 -9.20 1.37 15.53
C ASP A 62 -10.24 2.15 16.36
N HIS A 63 -10.08 2.18 17.70
CA HIS A 63 -11.06 2.76 18.63
C HIS A 63 -11.38 4.25 18.41
N LEU A 64 -10.47 5.00 17.76
CA LEU A 64 -10.64 6.44 17.45
C LEU A 64 -10.83 6.69 15.94
N GLY A 65 -11.13 5.64 15.18
CA GLY A 65 -11.09 5.58 13.72
C GLY A 65 -9.78 4.98 13.23
N SER A 66 -9.86 4.23 12.13
CA SER A 66 -8.76 3.36 11.71
C SER A 66 -7.50 4.13 11.34
N GLY A 67 -6.37 3.65 11.85
CA GLY A 67 -5.05 4.26 11.64
C GLY A 67 -4.85 5.64 12.30
N ARG A 68 -5.85 6.23 12.97
CA ARG A 68 -5.78 7.62 13.47
C ARG A 68 -4.73 7.82 14.56
N LEU A 69 -4.73 6.94 15.57
CA LEU A 69 -3.79 7.09 16.69
C LEU A 69 -2.36 6.83 16.23
N MET A 70 -2.13 5.78 15.45
CA MET A 70 -0.82 5.49 14.89
C MET A 70 -0.36 6.60 13.94
N GLY A 71 -1.22 7.08 13.04
CA GLY A 71 -0.93 8.17 12.11
C GLY A 71 -0.54 9.47 12.82
N ASN A 72 -1.23 9.83 13.91
CA ASN A 72 -0.87 10.98 14.74
C ASN A 72 0.48 10.79 15.44
N ARG A 73 0.76 9.60 15.97
CA ARG A 73 2.06 9.30 16.60
C ARG A 73 3.19 9.44 15.58
N MET A 74 3.02 8.90 14.38
CA MET A 74 3.98 9.09 13.28
C MET A 74 4.13 10.57 12.91
N ARG A 75 3.01 11.29 12.74
CA ARG A 75 2.99 12.71 12.34
C ARG A 75 3.70 13.63 13.31
N PHE A 76 3.57 13.40 14.61
CA PHE A 76 4.10 14.31 15.63
C PHE A 76 5.43 13.83 16.22
N ALA A 77 5.57 12.53 16.50
CA ALA A 77 6.78 12.01 17.13
C ALA A 77 7.86 11.59 16.13
N LEU A 78 7.47 11.20 14.91
CA LEU A 78 8.43 10.78 13.86
C LEU A 78 8.54 11.79 12.71
N ARG A 79 8.00 13.00 12.86
CA ARG A 79 7.91 14.01 11.79
C ARG A 79 9.24 14.23 11.08
N GLU A 80 10.28 14.57 11.85
CA GLU A 80 11.60 14.89 11.31
C GLU A 80 12.26 13.67 10.67
N GLN A 81 12.12 12.49 11.29
CA GLN A 81 12.64 11.24 10.72
C GLN A 81 11.95 10.89 9.41
N LEU A 82 10.62 11.03 9.32
CA LEU A 82 9.85 10.77 8.11
C LEU A 82 10.17 11.80 7.01
N HIS A 83 10.30 13.08 7.37
CA HIS A 83 10.69 14.11 6.42
C HIS A 83 12.08 13.82 5.85
N ALA A 84 13.07 13.50 6.70
CA ALA A 84 14.41 13.12 6.27
C ALA A 84 14.41 11.84 5.42
N PHE A 85 13.57 10.87 5.77
CA PHE A 85 13.43 9.61 5.02
C PHE A 85 12.92 9.85 3.59
N VAL A 86 11.85 10.64 3.44
CA VAL A 86 11.31 11.00 2.11
C VAL A 86 12.30 11.89 1.35
N ALA A 87 12.94 12.86 2.02
CA ALA A 87 13.95 13.72 1.40
C ALA A 87 15.17 12.94 0.89
N ALA A 88 15.50 11.80 1.51
CA ALA A 88 16.55 10.89 1.08
C ALA A 88 16.12 9.97 -0.08
N GLY A 89 14.92 10.14 -0.64
CA GLY A 89 14.40 9.31 -1.74
C GLY A 89 14.04 7.88 -1.32
N LYS A 90 13.84 7.62 -0.03
CA LYS A 90 13.57 6.28 0.48
C LYS A 90 12.08 5.95 0.39
N PRO A 91 11.69 4.82 -0.23
CA PRO A 91 10.28 4.52 -0.48
C PRO A 91 9.53 4.04 0.78
N ILE A 92 8.24 4.39 0.84
CA ILE A 92 7.33 4.03 1.94
C ILE A 92 6.09 3.34 1.36
N ILE A 93 5.67 2.21 1.93
CA ILE A 93 4.39 1.56 1.60
C ILE A 93 3.48 1.46 2.83
N GLY A 94 2.20 1.73 2.65
CA GLY A 94 1.14 1.50 3.63
C GLY A 94 0.10 0.53 3.09
N ILE A 95 -0.13 -0.58 3.78
CA ILE A 95 -1.06 -1.64 3.34
C ILE A 95 -2.26 -1.69 4.29
N CYS A 96 -3.48 -1.62 3.77
CA CYS A 96 -4.74 -1.62 4.52
C CYS A 96 -4.70 -0.59 5.67
N ASN A 97 -4.50 -1.03 6.92
CA ASN A 97 -4.32 -0.13 8.06
C ASN A 97 -3.12 0.81 7.88
N GLY A 98 -2.05 0.36 7.26
CA GLY A 98 -0.92 1.21 6.89
C GLY A 98 -1.30 2.33 5.93
N PHE A 99 -2.16 2.08 4.94
CA PHE A 99 -2.64 3.14 4.05
C PHE A 99 -3.45 4.18 4.84
N GLN A 100 -4.34 3.72 5.73
CA GLN A 100 -5.07 4.59 6.64
C GLN A 100 -4.11 5.44 7.47
N VAL A 101 -3.08 4.83 8.07
CA VAL A 101 -2.04 5.51 8.84
C VAL A 101 -1.33 6.60 8.01
N LEU A 102 -0.87 6.28 6.80
CA LEU A 102 -0.18 7.25 5.93
C LEU A 102 -1.06 8.44 5.56
N VAL A 103 -2.35 8.20 5.31
CA VAL A 103 -3.34 9.27 5.07
C VAL A 103 -3.51 10.14 6.31
N LYS A 104 -3.70 9.55 7.50
CA LYS A 104 -3.84 10.29 8.77
C LYS A 104 -2.56 11.05 9.17
N THR A 105 -1.38 10.54 8.79
CA THR A 105 -0.11 11.24 8.96
C THR A 105 0.00 12.47 8.04
N GLY A 106 -0.71 12.47 6.91
CA GLY A 106 -0.60 13.49 5.86
C GLY A 106 0.55 13.24 4.90
N LEU A 107 1.10 12.02 4.86
CA LEU A 107 2.06 11.59 3.85
C LEU A 107 1.35 11.26 2.52
N LEU A 108 0.11 10.76 2.59
CA LEU A 108 -0.72 10.48 1.42
C LEU A 108 -2.01 11.30 1.41
N PRO A 109 -2.45 11.80 0.24
CA PRO A 109 -1.71 11.82 -1.05
C PRO A 109 -0.53 12.82 -1.06
N GLY A 110 -0.31 13.56 0.04
CA GLY A 110 0.75 14.57 0.14
C GLY A 110 0.48 15.82 -0.70
N PRO A 111 1.38 16.83 -0.64
CA PRO A 111 1.34 17.97 -1.56
C PRO A 111 1.77 17.55 -2.97
N ASN A 112 1.45 18.37 -3.98
CA ASN A 112 2.08 18.28 -5.31
C ASN A 112 3.51 18.87 -5.25
N ALA A 113 4.35 18.26 -4.42
CA ALA A 113 5.73 18.65 -4.17
C ALA A 113 6.53 17.43 -3.69
N PRO A 114 7.88 17.44 -3.78
CA PRO A 114 8.69 16.27 -3.44
C PRO A 114 8.74 15.95 -1.94
N LEU A 115 8.44 16.94 -1.09
CA LEU A 115 8.56 16.82 0.36
C LEU A 115 7.19 16.93 1.03
N PRO A 116 6.93 16.14 2.09
CA PRO A 116 5.65 16.16 2.77
C PRO A 116 5.50 17.38 3.69
N ASP A 117 4.32 17.99 3.68
CA ASP A 117 3.91 19.02 4.65
C ASP A 117 3.13 18.46 5.86
N PHE A 118 2.83 17.15 5.81
CA PHE A 118 2.04 16.43 6.80
C PHE A 118 0.64 17.02 7.00
N VAL A 119 0.01 17.52 5.93
CA VAL A 119 -1.39 17.94 5.92
C VAL A 119 -2.24 16.80 5.38
N GLN A 120 -3.23 16.36 6.17
CA GLN A 120 -4.18 15.34 5.77
C GLN A 120 -5.17 15.93 4.74
N ARG A 121 -5.15 15.41 3.50
CA ARG A 121 -6.00 15.85 2.38
C ARG A 121 -7.11 14.87 2.02
N ALA A 122 -6.96 13.61 2.41
CA ALA A 122 -7.92 12.54 2.17
C ALA A 122 -8.30 11.84 3.47
N SER A 123 -9.25 10.91 3.40
CA SER A 123 -9.50 9.95 4.46
C SER A 123 -9.90 8.62 3.87
N LEU A 124 -9.64 7.57 4.65
CA LEU A 124 -10.33 6.30 4.54
C LEU A 124 -11.39 6.26 5.65
N THR A 125 -12.60 5.79 5.32
CA THR A 125 -13.76 5.77 6.21
C THR A 125 -14.57 4.48 6.01
N LEU A 126 -15.65 4.33 6.79
CA LEU A 126 -16.57 3.20 6.74
C LEU A 126 -16.96 2.86 5.29
N ASN A 127 -16.93 1.56 4.99
CA ASN A 127 -17.47 1.03 3.74
C ASN A 127 -18.95 1.42 3.61
N ASP A 128 -19.43 1.64 2.38
CA ASP A 128 -20.86 1.91 2.14
C ASP A 128 -21.77 0.73 2.55
N SER A 129 -21.23 -0.49 2.63
CA SER A 129 -21.96 -1.66 3.14
C SER A 129 -22.23 -1.61 4.65
N GLY A 130 -21.50 -0.75 5.39
CA GLY A 130 -21.52 -0.72 6.86
C GLY A 130 -20.97 -1.99 7.51
N ARG A 131 -20.24 -2.84 6.76
CA ARG A 131 -19.73 -4.14 7.20
C ARG A 131 -18.24 -4.28 6.92
N TYR A 132 -17.61 -5.20 7.67
CA TYR A 132 -16.28 -5.69 7.35
C TYR A 132 -16.35 -6.58 6.11
N GLU A 133 -15.51 -6.31 5.13
CA GLU A 133 -15.45 -7.05 3.87
C GLU A 133 -14.14 -7.83 3.80
N ASP A 134 -14.26 -9.16 3.72
CA ASP A 134 -13.17 -10.11 3.47
C ASP A 134 -13.47 -10.86 2.16
N ARG A 135 -12.75 -10.52 1.08
CA ARG A 135 -13.00 -11.08 -0.27
C ARG A 135 -11.86 -10.82 -1.23
N TRP A 136 -11.94 -11.49 -2.38
CA TRP A 136 -11.09 -11.21 -3.53
C TRP A 136 -11.70 -10.13 -4.40
N VAL A 137 -10.87 -9.22 -4.88
CA VAL A 137 -11.21 -8.15 -5.82
C VAL A 137 -10.20 -8.13 -6.95
N THR A 138 -10.60 -7.59 -8.09
CA THR A 138 -9.71 -7.37 -9.23
C THR A 138 -9.28 -5.91 -9.25
N LEU A 139 -7.97 -5.70 -9.36
CA LEU A 139 -7.33 -4.40 -9.38
C LEU A 139 -6.73 -4.14 -10.75
N GLU A 140 -6.79 -2.89 -11.20
CA GLU A 140 -5.95 -2.40 -12.30
C GLU A 140 -5.06 -1.24 -11.86
N PHE A 141 -3.89 -1.19 -12.49
CA PHE A 141 -2.84 -0.23 -12.20
C PHE A 141 -2.69 0.77 -13.35
N ASP A 142 -2.63 2.05 -13.02
CA ASP A 142 -2.37 3.08 -14.02
C ASP A 142 -0.93 2.99 -14.52
N SER A 143 -0.76 2.55 -15.77
CA SER A 143 0.54 2.44 -16.45
C SER A 143 1.32 3.74 -16.57
N LYS A 144 0.66 4.89 -16.42
CA LYS A 144 1.28 6.23 -16.46
C LYS A 144 1.62 6.76 -15.06
N SER A 145 1.27 6.04 -13.99
CA SER A 145 1.56 6.44 -12.63
C SER A 145 3.06 6.56 -12.37
N PRO A 146 3.53 7.59 -11.64
CA PRO A 146 4.92 7.66 -11.21
C PRO A 146 5.26 6.63 -10.12
N CYS A 147 4.26 5.93 -9.57
CA CYS A 147 4.41 5.00 -8.46
C CYS A 147 5.41 3.88 -8.77
N ILE A 148 6.55 3.88 -8.07
CA ILE A 148 7.60 2.87 -8.27
C ILE A 148 7.10 1.47 -7.90
N TRP A 149 6.19 1.37 -6.92
CA TRP A 149 5.68 0.11 -6.40
C TRP A 149 4.86 -0.66 -7.44
N THR A 150 4.19 0.01 -8.36
CA THR A 150 3.28 -0.61 -9.32
C THR A 150 3.87 -0.73 -10.73
N LYS A 151 5.18 -0.48 -10.88
CA LYS A 151 5.88 -0.55 -12.16
C LYS A 151 5.73 -1.93 -12.80
N GLY A 152 5.29 -1.95 -14.06
CA GLY A 152 5.12 -3.19 -14.84
C GLY A 152 3.91 -4.03 -14.45
N MET A 153 3.07 -3.57 -13.53
CA MET A 153 1.81 -4.24 -13.16
C MET A 153 0.66 -3.69 -14.00
N THR A 154 -0.28 -4.55 -14.39
CA THR A 154 -1.42 -4.16 -15.23
C THR A 154 -2.75 -4.50 -14.56
N ARG A 155 -2.96 -5.76 -14.21
CA ARG A 155 -4.12 -6.28 -13.48
C ARG A 155 -3.66 -7.32 -12.47
N MET A 156 -4.32 -7.39 -11.32
CA MET A 156 -4.03 -8.37 -10.27
C MET A 156 -5.28 -8.68 -9.45
N ASP A 157 -5.49 -9.95 -9.14
CA ASP A 157 -6.47 -10.37 -8.14
C ASP A 157 -5.85 -10.32 -6.74
N CYS A 158 -6.56 -9.70 -5.79
CA CYS A 158 -6.00 -9.41 -4.48
C CYS A 158 -7.07 -9.50 -3.38
N PRO A 159 -6.76 -10.05 -2.20
CA PRO A 159 -7.69 -10.05 -1.09
C PRO A 159 -7.79 -8.67 -0.45
N VAL A 160 -9.00 -8.30 -0.03
CA VAL A 160 -9.30 -7.18 0.87
C VAL A 160 -9.82 -7.74 2.19
N ARG A 161 -9.52 -7.06 3.30
CA ARG A 161 -9.99 -7.41 4.65
C ARG A 161 -10.13 -6.14 5.51
N HIS A 162 -11.19 -5.35 5.28
CA HIS A 162 -11.36 -4.03 5.91
C HIS A 162 -12.82 -3.65 6.20
N GLY A 163 -13.05 -2.86 7.27
CA GLY A 163 -14.33 -2.20 7.56
C GLY A 163 -14.35 -0.70 7.22
N GLU A 164 -13.17 -0.07 7.14
CA GLU A 164 -13.00 1.36 6.86
C GLU A 164 -12.08 1.59 5.63
N GLY A 165 -12.45 1.02 4.48
CA GLY A 165 -11.65 1.09 3.25
C GLY A 165 -12.08 2.13 2.24
N LYS A 166 -13.13 2.92 2.51
CA LYS A 166 -13.68 3.87 1.55
C LYS A 166 -12.79 5.11 1.45
N PHE A 167 -12.10 5.27 0.33
CA PHE A 167 -11.30 6.46 0.04
C PHE A 167 -12.20 7.65 -0.34
N VAL A 168 -12.02 8.77 0.37
CA VAL A 168 -12.76 10.00 0.18
C VAL A 168 -11.83 11.22 0.23
N MET A 169 -12.17 12.25 -0.54
CA MET A 169 -11.55 13.58 -0.45
C MET A 169 -12.64 14.66 -0.43
N PRO A 170 -12.38 15.81 0.21
CA PRO A 170 -13.38 16.87 0.33
C PRO A 170 -13.64 17.66 -0.97
N SER A 171 -12.73 17.58 -1.95
CA SER A 171 -12.71 18.44 -3.14
C SER A 171 -12.55 17.61 -4.41
N THR A 172 -13.41 17.84 -5.40
CA THR A 172 -13.26 17.25 -6.75
C THR A 172 -12.05 17.84 -7.48
N THR A 173 -11.72 19.11 -7.22
CA THR A 173 -10.53 19.76 -7.80
C THR A 173 -9.24 19.07 -7.35
N ASP A 174 -9.16 18.69 -6.07
CA ASP A 174 -7.99 17.97 -5.55
C ASP A 174 -7.92 16.56 -6.14
N PHE A 175 -9.08 15.92 -6.38
CA PHE A 175 -9.15 14.65 -7.12
C PHE A 175 -8.59 14.78 -8.53
N ASP A 176 -9.03 15.78 -9.29
CA ASP A 176 -8.60 16.00 -10.67
C ASP A 176 -7.10 16.31 -10.76
N ALA A 177 -6.55 17.01 -9.78
CA ALA A 177 -5.11 17.25 -9.69
C ALA A 177 -4.32 15.93 -9.50
N LEU A 178 -4.79 15.02 -8.65
CA LEU A 178 -4.17 13.71 -8.47
C LEU A 178 -4.30 12.84 -9.73
N ASP A 179 -5.45 12.89 -10.40
CA ASP A 179 -5.68 12.13 -11.62
C ASP A 179 -4.79 12.62 -12.77
N ALA A 180 -4.65 13.94 -12.94
CA ALA A 180 -3.74 14.55 -13.91
C ALA A 180 -2.26 14.21 -13.62
N GLY A 181 -1.90 14.03 -12.35
CA GLY A 181 -0.59 13.56 -11.93
C GLY A 181 -0.41 12.04 -11.96
N HIS A 182 -1.42 11.27 -12.38
CA HIS A 182 -1.45 9.81 -12.34
C HIS A 182 -1.19 9.22 -10.93
N GLN A 183 -1.59 9.94 -9.88
CA GLN A 183 -1.43 9.54 -8.48
C GLN A 183 -2.59 8.68 -7.97
N LEU A 184 -3.68 8.56 -8.73
CA LEU A 184 -4.77 7.61 -8.50
C LEU A 184 -4.38 6.22 -9.02
N THR A 185 -3.32 5.67 -8.41
CA THR A 185 -2.51 4.57 -8.96
C THR A 185 -3.27 3.27 -9.19
N VAL A 186 -4.21 2.91 -8.31
CA VAL A 186 -4.88 1.60 -8.34
C VAL A 186 -6.38 1.77 -8.20
N ARG A 187 -7.14 1.11 -9.08
CA ARG A 187 -8.61 1.09 -9.02
C ARG A 187 -9.15 -0.33 -8.92
N TYR A 188 -10.25 -0.51 -8.20
CA TYR A 188 -11.09 -1.70 -8.34
C TYR A 188 -11.69 -1.69 -9.75
N VAL A 189 -11.79 -2.86 -10.38
CA VAL A 189 -12.39 -3.02 -11.71
C VAL A 189 -13.34 -4.21 -11.77
N ASP A 190 -14.21 -4.23 -12.76
CA ASP A 190 -14.97 -5.43 -13.10
C ASP A 190 -14.05 -6.43 -13.86
N PRO A 191 -13.85 -7.66 -13.37
CA PRO A 191 -13.00 -8.64 -14.03
C PRO A 191 -13.48 -9.06 -15.42
N SER A 192 -14.74 -8.81 -15.76
CA SER A 192 -15.29 -9.12 -17.09
C SER A 192 -14.86 -8.14 -18.18
N THR A 193 -14.32 -6.97 -17.83
CA THR A 193 -13.79 -6.02 -18.82
C THR A 193 -12.41 -6.45 -19.30
N SER A 194 -12.06 -6.08 -20.53
CA SER A 194 -10.69 -6.22 -21.02
C SER A 194 -9.72 -5.38 -20.19
N VAL A 195 -8.45 -5.79 -20.15
CA VAL A 195 -7.42 -5.05 -19.42
C VAL A 195 -7.29 -3.62 -19.95
N GLY A 196 -7.41 -2.63 -19.07
CA GLY A 196 -7.35 -1.19 -19.39
C GLY A 196 -8.70 -0.54 -19.68
N ASP A 197 -9.75 -1.33 -19.96
CA ASP A 197 -11.11 -0.80 -20.19
C ASP A 197 -11.90 -0.67 -18.88
N GLY A 198 -11.40 -1.25 -17.78
CA GLY A 198 -12.05 -1.24 -16.46
C GLY A 198 -11.80 0.00 -15.61
N ILE A 199 -10.78 0.80 -15.96
CA ILE A 199 -10.43 2.03 -15.23
C ILE A 199 -11.42 3.14 -15.59
N THR A 200 -12.47 3.28 -14.78
CA THR A 200 -13.50 4.32 -14.95
C THR A 200 -13.74 5.11 -13.67
N ASP A 201 -14.31 6.31 -13.82
CA ASP A 201 -14.78 7.14 -12.69
C ASP A 201 -16.21 6.77 -12.26
N GLU A 202 -16.96 6.09 -13.12
CA GLU A 202 -18.30 5.58 -12.81
C GLU A 202 -18.24 4.59 -11.65
N PRO A 203 -19.06 4.77 -10.59
CA PRO A 203 -19.03 3.89 -9.43
C PRO A 203 -19.30 2.43 -9.79
N LEU A 204 -18.38 1.55 -9.41
CA LEU A 204 -18.59 0.11 -9.52
C LEU A 204 -19.57 -0.37 -8.44
N PRO A 205 -20.51 -1.25 -8.79
CA PRO A 205 -21.46 -1.77 -7.82
C PRO A 205 -20.76 -2.69 -6.80
N PHE A 206 -21.31 -2.75 -5.59
CA PHE A 206 -20.99 -3.82 -4.66
C PHE A 206 -21.45 -5.17 -5.27
N PRO A 207 -20.65 -6.26 -5.20
CA PRO A 207 -19.42 -6.43 -4.42
C PRO A 207 -18.10 -6.09 -5.15
N LEU A 208 -18.14 -5.67 -6.42
CA LEU A 208 -16.94 -5.42 -7.25
C LEU A 208 -16.06 -4.31 -6.66
N SER A 209 -16.67 -3.18 -6.29
CA SER A 209 -16.08 -2.24 -5.34
C SER A 209 -16.58 -2.59 -3.94
N PRO A 210 -15.72 -3.09 -3.03
CA PRO A 210 -16.16 -3.59 -1.73
C PRO A 210 -16.52 -2.47 -0.74
N ASN A 211 -16.02 -1.25 -0.96
CA ASN A 211 -16.11 -0.15 0.01
C ASN A 211 -16.85 1.09 -0.50
N GLY A 212 -17.09 1.22 -1.81
CA GLY A 212 -17.70 2.42 -2.39
C GLY A 212 -16.75 3.62 -2.44
N SER A 213 -15.44 3.38 -2.57
CA SER A 213 -14.44 4.45 -2.74
C SER A 213 -14.76 5.34 -3.93
N MET A 214 -14.52 6.65 -3.78
CA MET A 214 -14.68 7.60 -4.87
C MET A 214 -13.79 7.19 -6.06
N ARG A 215 -14.33 7.26 -7.29
CA ARG A 215 -13.65 6.82 -8.53
C ARG A 215 -13.03 5.41 -8.45
N ASN A 216 -13.64 4.53 -7.67
CA ASN A 216 -13.20 3.14 -7.47
C ASN A 216 -11.75 2.99 -6.98
N ILE A 217 -11.22 3.99 -6.28
CA ILE A 217 -9.80 3.98 -5.88
C ILE A 217 -9.54 2.93 -4.81
N ALA A 218 -8.55 2.08 -5.07
CA ALA A 218 -8.01 1.11 -4.13
C ALA A 218 -6.68 1.57 -3.50
N GLY A 219 -5.91 2.41 -4.22
CA GLY A 219 -4.61 2.90 -3.78
C GLY A 219 -4.13 4.15 -4.51
N VAL A 220 -3.27 4.92 -3.85
CA VAL A 220 -2.72 6.20 -4.33
C VAL A 220 -1.25 6.35 -3.97
N CYS A 221 -0.51 7.16 -4.73
CA CYS A 221 0.86 7.54 -4.41
C CYS A 221 1.03 9.06 -4.22
N ASP A 222 2.15 9.47 -3.63
CA ASP A 222 2.56 10.88 -3.61
C ASP A 222 3.10 11.34 -4.97
N ALA A 223 3.43 12.63 -5.08
CA ALA A 223 3.87 13.23 -6.35
C ALA A 223 5.22 12.66 -6.84
N THR A 224 6.03 12.09 -5.95
CA THR A 224 7.29 11.42 -6.31
C THR A 224 7.10 9.97 -6.75
N GLY A 225 5.98 9.34 -6.37
CA GLY A 225 5.73 7.91 -6.56
C GLY A 225 6.47 7.00 -5.57
N LEU A 226 7.15 7.54 -4.56
CA LEU A 226 7.92 6.79 -3.56
C LEU A 226 7.07 6.38 -2.35
N VAL A 227 6.08 7.20 -2.00
CA VAL A 227 5.12 6.90 -0.93
C VAL A 227 3.87 6.34 -1.57
N PHE A 228 3.47 5.13 -1.19
CA PHE A 228 2.33 4.43 -1.78
C PHE A 228 1.43 3.82 -0.71
N GLY A 229 0.12 3.90 -0.93
CA GLY A 229 -0.89 3.32 -0.06
C GLY A 229 -1.87 2.47 -0.84
N LEU A 230 -2.19 1.28 -0.32
CA LEU A 230 -3.12 0.34 -0.94
C LEU A 230 -4.01 -0.32 0.11
N MET A 231 -5.32 -0.39 -0.14
CA MET A 231 -6.26 -1.07 0.76
C MET A 231 -6.21 -2.61 0.67
N PRO A 232 -6.20 -3.22 -0.53
CA PRO A 232 -5.92 -4.64 -0.71
C PRO A 232 -4.57 -5.10 -0.13
N HIS A 233 -4.42 -6.40 0.10
CA HIS A 233 -3.25 -7.01 0.74
C HIS A 233 -2.34 -7.76 -0.27
N PRO A 234 -1.44 -7.06 -0.99
CA PRO A 234 -0.52 -7.69 -1.94
C PRO A 234 0.44 -8.66 -1.26
N GLU A 235 0.75 -8.46 0.02
CA GLU A 235 1.56 -9.36 0.83
C GLU A 235 0.86 -10.70 1.12
N ALA A 236 -0.45 -10.80 0.89
CA ALA A 236 -1.22 -12.05 1.02
C ALA A 236 -1.37 -12.82 -0.30
N VAL A 237 -0.84 -12.27 -1.41
CA VAL A 237 -0.81 -12.88 -2.76
C VAL A 237 0.62 -13.14 -3.24
N TYR A 238 1.52 -13.45 -2.29
CA TYR A 238 2.92 -13.74 -2.61
C TYR A 238 3.15 -15.12 -3.24
N ALA A 239 2.19 -16.04 -3.11
CA ALA A 239 2.28 -17.38 -3.66
C ALA A 239 0.97 -17.85 -4.28
N LYS A 240 1.05 -18.58 -5.39
CA LYS A 240 -0.11 -19.11 -6.13
C LYS A 240 -1.01 -19.99 -5.28
N TRP A 241 -0.47 -20.76 -4.32
CA TRP A 241 -1.26 -21.63 -3.43
C TRP A 241 -2.17 -20.88 -2.45
N LEU A 242 -1.97 -19.57 -2.28
CA LEU A 242 -2.86 -18.72 -1.47
C LEU A 242 -4.08 -18.25 -2.27
N HIS A 243 -4.04 -18.35 -3.59
CA HIS A 243 -5.13 -17.97 -4.47
C HIS A 243 -6.28 -19.00 -4.40
N PRO A 244 -7.56 -18.58 -4.44
CA PRO A 244 -8.73 -19.47 -4.45
C PRO A 244 -8.71 -20.48 -5.59
N ASP A 245 -8.07 -20.10 -6.70
CA ASP A 245 -7.98 -20.90 -7.93
C ASP A 245 -6.75 -21.81 -7.99
N HIS A 246 -5.95 -21.92 -6.93
CA HIS A 246 -4.70 -22.68 -6.99
C HIS A 246 -4.91 -24.15 -7.35
N THR A 247 -5.96 -24.80 -6.84
CA THR A 247 -6.27 -26.20 -7.17
C THR A 247 -6.73 -26.39 -8.62
N ARG A 248 -7.05 -25.31 -9.33
CA ARG A 248 -7.37 -25.31 -10.76
C ARG A 248 -6.14 -25.11 -11.65
N ASN A 249 -4.97 -24.86 -11.07
CA ASN A 249 -3.75 -24.47 -11.78
C ASN A 249 -3.93 -23.22 -12.67
N THR A 250 -4.86 -22.34 -12.30
CA THR A 250 -5.13 -21.07 -13.00
C THR A 250 -4.83 -19.85 -12.12
N ALA A 251 -4.23 -20.05 -10.95
CA ALA A 251 -3.78 -18.96 -10.10
C ALA A 251 -2.73 -18.12 -10.84
N PRO A 252 -2.92 -16.79 -10.92
CA PRO A 252 -2.08 -15.93 -11.72
C PRO A 252 -0.71 -15.72 -11.05
N GLY A 253 0.30 -15.41 -11.87
CA GLY A 253 1.70 -15.27 -11.46
C GLY A 253 2.66 -15.60 -12.61
N PRO A 254 3.97 -15.31 -12.45
CA PRO A 254 4.97 -15.66 -13.46
C PRO A 254 5.07 -17.17 -13.65
N GLU A 255 5.59 -17.61 -14.81
CA GLU A 255 5.83 -19.03 -15.07
C GLU A 255 6.80 -19.64 -14.06
N SER A 256 7.85 -18.91 -13.68
CA SER A 256 8.81 -19.29 -12.65
C SER A 256 9.55 -18.07 -12.09
N SER A 257 10.08 -18.17 -10.88
CA SER A 257 10.95 -17.17 -10.26
C SER A 257 12.04 -17.78 -9.38
N ASP A 258 13.07 -17.00 -9.07
CA ASP A 258 14.12 -17.42 -8.13
C ASP A 258 13.61 -17.57 -6.69
N ALA A 259 12.57 -16.83 -6.31
CA ALA A 259 12.07 -16.78 -4.95
C ALA A 259 11.21 -18.00 -4.59
N LEU A 260 10.31 -18.41 -5.48
CA LEU A 260 9.31 -19.45 -5.22
C LEU A 260 9.12 -20.44 -6.40
N GLY A 261 9.97 -20.38 -7.43
CA GLY A 261 9.82 -21.20 -8.62
C GLY A 261 8.47 -20.96 -9.30
N GLU A 262 7.80 -22.03 -9.71
CA GLU A 262 6.50 -21.97 -10.38
C GLU A 262 5.36 -21.46 -9.48
N TRP A 263 5.61 -21.31 -8.17
CA TRP A 263 4.59 -20.94 -7.20
C TRP A 263 4.54 -19.45 -6.85
N GLU A 264 5.40 -18.61 -7.44
CA GLU A 264 5.33 -17.18 -7.19
C GLU A 264 3.96 -16.59 -7.58
N GLY A 265 3.35 -15.85 -6.64
CA GLY A 265 2.15 -15.07 -6.89
C GLY A 265 2.46 -13.64 -7.32
N GLU A 266 1.50 -12.99 -7.97
CA GLU A 266 1.64 -11.65 -8.54
C GLU A 266 1.99 -10.56 -7.52
N GLY A 267 1.64 -10.77 -6.24
CA GLY A 267 1.89 -9.80 -5.18
C GLY A 267 3.36 -9.49 -4.96
N LEU A 268 4.27 -10.44 -5.23
CA LEU A 268 5.71 -10.24 -5.03
C LEU A 268 6.30 -9.16 -5.91
N GLN A 269 5.73 -8.91 -7.09
CA GLN A 269 6.26 -7.91 -8.03
C GLN A 269 6.30 -6.51 -7.40
N MET A 270 5.31 -6.17 -6.57
CA MET A 270 5.24 -4.86 -5.91
C MET A 270 6.41 -4.62 -4.94
N PHE A 271 6.77 -5.64 -4.16
CA PHE A 271 7.87 -5.57 -3.20
C PHE A 271 9.22 -5.61 -3.92
N ARG A 272 9.31 -6.41 -4.98
CA ARG A 272 10.49 -6.48 -5.86
C ARG A 272 10.80 -5.12 -6.47
N ASN A 273 9.80 -4.41 -6.97
CA ASN A 273 9.95 -3.08 -7.53
C ASN A 273 10.63 -2.09 -6.56
N ALA A 274 10.25 -2.10 -5.28
CA ALA A 274 10.86 -1.24 -4.27
C ALA A 274 12.30 -1.66 -3.94
N VAL A 275 12.57 -2.96 -3.83
CA VAL A 275 13.92 -3.47 -3.58
C VAL A 275 14.86 -3.12 -4.74
N ASP A 276 14.39 -3.26 -5.99
CA ASP A 276 15.16 -2.93 -7.18
C ASP A 276 15.37 -1.43 -7.32
N TYR A 277 14.36 -0.61 -6.97
CA TYR A 277 14.52 0.84 -6.88
C TYR A 277 15.64 1.21 -5.91
N VAL A 278 15.64 0.65 -4.70
CA VAL A 278 16.69 0.96 -3.71
C VAL A 278 18.06 0.52 -4.21
N LYS A 279 18.21 -0.71 -4.73
CA LYS A 279 19.50 -1.18 -5.28
C LYS A 279 20.03 -0.31 -6.41
N ALA A 280 19.15 0.33 -7.18
CA ALA A 280 19.54 1.18 -8.29
C ALA A 280 19.84 2.64 -7.91
N ASN A 281 19.32 3.14 -6.78
CA ASN A 281 19.33 4.57 -6.46
C ASN A 281 19.95 4.94 -5.10
N LEU A 282 20.12 3.99 -4.17
CA LEU A 282 20.60 4.20 -2.79
C LEU A 282 21.73 3.24 -2.41
#